data_AF-K1RZY9-F1
#
_entry.id   AF-K1RZY9-F1
#
_cell.length_a   1.000
_cell.length_b   1.000
_cell.length_c   1.000
_cell.angle_alpha   90.00
_cell.angle_beta   90.00
_cell.angle_gamma   90.00
#
_symmetry.space_group_name_H-M   'P 1'
#
loop_
_entity.id
_entity.type
_entity.pdbx_description
1 polymer ?
#
loop_
_entity_poly.entity_id
_entity_poly.type
_entity_poly.pdbx_seq_one_letter_code
_entity_poly.pdbx_strand_id
1 'polypeptide(L)'
;AQGTLLDVDFGSYPFVTSSNTVCAGVCTGLGVAPNRIGEVYGIFKAYCTRVGSGPFPTELFDETGDRLCTLGHEFGAVTGRKRRCGWLDLVALKYAIMIDGVTQLIMMKSDVMNDFETIRVATAYEVDGVRTTEFPYSISGEVKPVYTDFEGWKCDLCWAARRATSWLFGRCATASSPTMR
;
A
#
# COMPACT_ATOMS: atom_id res chain seq x y z
N ALA A 1 4.54 -15.95 -4.51
CA ALA A 1 4.78 -15.22 -3.25
C ALA A 1 5.27 -13.80 -3.55
N GLN A 2 4.37 -12.87 -3.86
CA GLN A 2 4.66 -11.46 -4.17
C GLN A 2 3.34 -10.70 -3.90
N GLY A 3 3.19 -9.44 -4.34
CA GLY A 3 1.91 -8.73 -4.29
C GLY A 3 1.00 -9.03 -5.49
N THR A 4 -0.29 -8.71 -5.37
CA THR A 4 -1.34 -8.93 -6.38
C THR A 4 -0.99 -8.33 -7.75
N LEU A 5 -0.42 -7.11 -7.79
CA LEU A 5 -0.06 -6.45 -9.05
C LEU A 5 1.16 -7.04 -9.77
N LEU A 6 1.79 -8.06 -9.17
CA LEU A 6 2.85 -8.86 -9.79
C LEU A 6 2.36 -10.25 -10.21
N ASP A 7 1.06 -10.54 -10.08
CA ASP A 7 0.46 -11.78 -10.57
C ASP A 7 0.64 -11.93 -12.08
N VAL A 8 0.81 -13.16 -12.57
CA VAL A 8 1.02 -13.42 -14.00
C VAL A 8 -0.20 -13.06 -14.85
N ASP A 9 -1.41 -13.25 -14.32
CA ASP A 9 -2.68 -13.03 -15.02
C ASP A 9 -3.31 -11.69 -14.63
N PHE A 10 -3.21 -11.31 -13.35
CA PHE A 10 -3.89 -10.14 -12.78
C PHE A 10 -2.96 -8.96 -12.50
N GLY A 11 -1.66 -9.12 -12.76
CA GLY A 11 -0.68 -8.06 -12.56
C GLY A 11 -0.50 -7.15 -13.77
N SER A 12 0.45 -6.22 -13.66
CA SER A 12 0.82 -5.31 -14.75
C SER A 12 1.70 -6.00 -15.81
N TYR A 13 1.16 -6.98 -16.53
CA TYR A 13 1.88 -7.75 -17.56
C TYR A 13 2.50 -6.82 -18.62
N PRO A 14 3.74 -7.07 -19.11
CA PRO A 14 4.62 -8.22 -18.84
C PRO A 14 5.53 -8.03 -17.60
N PHE A 15 5.35 -6.96 -16.83
CA PHE A 15 6.22 -6.60 -15.71
C PHE A 15 5.78 -7.28 -14.40
N VAL A 16 5.67 -8.60 -14.45
CA VAL A 16 5.07 -9.46 -13.42
C VAL A 16 5.99 -10.63 -13.10
N THR A 17 5.65 -11.41 -12.07
CA THR A 17 6.28 -12.73 -11.87
C THR A 17 5.59 -13.77 -12.76
N SER A 18 6.18 -14.95 -12.88
CA SER A 18 5.68 -16.04 -13.71
C SER A 18 4.75 -17.01 -12.97
N SER A 19 4.08 -16.55 -11.92
CA SER A 19 3.25 -17.39 -11.03
C SER A 19 2.06 -16.61 -10.50
N ASN A 20 1.01 -17.30 -10.07
CA ASN A 20 -0.09 -16.64 -9.38
C ASN A 20 0.32 -16.22 -7.96
N THR A 21 0.12 -14.94 -7.66
CA THR A 21 0.39 -14.30 -6.37
C THR A 21 -0.91 -14.02 -5.62
N VAL A 22 -2.05 -14.08 -6.31
CA VAL A 22 -3.39 -13.93 -5.74
C VAL A 22 -3.79 -15.10 -4.84
N CYS A 23 -4.85 -14.90 -4.04
CA CYS A 23 -5.39 -15.86 -3.09
C CYS A 23 -5.70 -17.22 -3.75
N ALA A 24 -6.22 -17.21 -4.99
CA ALA A 24 -6.50 -18.44 -5.75
C ALA A 24 -5.27 -19.32 -6.00
N GLY A 25 -4.05 -18.75 -5.95
CA GLY A 25 -2.79 -19.49 -6.01
C GLY A 25 -2.62 -20.50 -4.85
N VAL A 26 -3.32 -20.30 -3.73
CA VAL A 26 -3.38 -21.28 -2.63
C VAL A 26 -4.11 -22.55 -3.08
N CYS A 27 -5.22 -22.40 -3.80
CA CYS A 27 -6.00 -23.55 -4.28
C CYS A 27 -5.19 -24.41 -5.24
N THR A 28 -4.56 -23.77 -6.24
CA THR A 28 -3.77 -24.46 -7.26
C THR A 28 -2.43 -24.96 -6.72
N GLY A 29 -1.80 -24.21 -5.82
CA GLY A 29 -0.48 -24.55 -5.26
C GLY A 29 -0.51 -25.60 -4.14
N LEU A 30 -1.58 -25.64 -3.33
CA LEU A 30 -1.69 -26.57 -2.18
C LEU A 30 -2.78 -27.64 -2.34
N GLY A 31 -3.57 -27.59 -3.42
CA GLY A 31 -4.70 -28.51 -3.62
C GLY A 31 -5.86 -28.26 -2.65
N VAL A 32 -6.00 -27.04 -2.15
CA VAL A 32 -7.08 -26.66 -1.23
C VAL A 32 -8.33 -26.31 -2.03
N ALA A 33 -9.47 -26.88 -1.66
CA ALA A 33 -10.74 -26.55 -2.29
C ALA A 33 -11.10 -25.06 -2.03
N PRO A 34 -11.54 -24.29 -3.04
CA PRO A 34 -11.78 -22.85 -2.88
C PRO A 34 -12.71 -22.47 -1.72
N ASN A 35 -13.75 -23.29 -1.47
CA ASN A 35 -14.70 -23.07 -0.38
C ASN A 35 -14.14 -23.34 1.02
N ARG A 36 -12.88 -23.77 1.14
CA ARG A 36 -12.16 -23.96 2.41
C ARG A 36 -11.32 -22.74 2.79
N ILE A 37 -11.19 -21.76 1.92
CA ILE A 37 -10.53 -20.49 2.25
C ILE A 37 -11.41 -19.76 3.26
N GLY A 38 -10.83 -19.46 4.43
CA GLY A 38 -11.47 -18.67 5.47
C GLY A 38 -11.16 -17.20 5.30
N GLU A 39 -10.43 -16.63 6.25
CA GLU A 39 -10.04 -15.23 6.21
C GLU A 39 -8.87 -14.97 5.27
N VAL A 40 -9.01 -13.92 4.47
CA VAL A 40 -7.96 -13.39 3.60
C VAL A 40 -7.54 -12.02 4.12
N TYR A 41 -6.27 -11.93 4.54
CA TYR A 41 -5.68 -10.71 5.08
C TYR A 41 -4.89 -9.98 3.99
N GLY A 42 -5.39 -8.82 3.56
CA GLY A 42 -4.73 -7.95 2.60
C GLY A 42 -3.73 -7.04 3.29
N ILE A 43 -2.44 -7.26 3.04
CA ILE A 43 -1.36 -6.43 3.58
C ILE A 43 -1.01 -5.36 2.56
N PHE A 44 -1.07 -4.09 2.97
CA PHE A 44 -0.69 -2.97 2.12
C PHE A 44 0.10 -1.94 2.93
N LYS A 45 0.86 -1.09 2.26
CA LYS A 45 1.60 0.01 2.88
C LYS A 45 0.79 1.31 2.78
N ALA A 46 1.05 2.25 3.68
CA ALA A 46 0.47 3.60 3.62
C ALA A 46 0.89 4.42 2.37
N TYR A 47 1.87 3.93 1.61
CA TYR A 47 2.33 4.46 0.32
C TYR A 47 2.72 3.29 -0.59
N CYS A 48 2.83 3.54 -1.89
CA CYS A 48 3.16 2.52 -2.86
C CYS A 48 4.68 2.45 -3.13
N THR A 49 5.17 1.23 -3.37
CA THR A 49 6.57 1.01 -3.76
C THR A 49 6.66 -0.04 -4.85
N ARG A 50 7.56 0.16 -5.83
CA ARG A 50 7.80 -0.82 -6.89
C ARG A 50 9.30 -1.11 -7.04
N VAL A 51 9.62 -2.38 -7.26
CA VAL A 51 10.95 -2.83 -7.68
C VAL A 51 10.87 -3.22 -9.15
N GLY A 52 11.87 -2.80 -9.93
CA GLY A 52 11.92 -3.10 -11.35
C GLY A 52 11.14 -2.13 -12.23
N SER A 53 11.05 -2.48 -13.51
CA SER A 53 10.35 -1.72 -14.54
C SER A 53 8.83 -1.93 -14.45
N GLY A 54 8.12 -1.25 -15.34
CA GLY A 54 6.67 -1.34 -15.47
C GLY A 54 5.93 -0.13 -14.92
N PRO A 55 4.63 -0.06 -15.21
CA PRO A 55 3.81 1.09 -14.94
C PRO A 55 3.65 1.33 -13.44
N PHE A 56 3.69 2.59 -13.03
CA PHE A 56 3.46 2.99 -11.66
C PHE A 56 2.76 4.35 -11.65
N PRO A 57 1.42 4.38 -11.76
CA PRO A 57 0.68 5.62 -11.97
C PRO A 57 0.98 6.68 -10.90
N THR A 58 1.12 6.27 -9.64
CA THR A 58 1.36 7.18 -8.51
C THR A 58 2.83 7.41 -8.18
N GLU A 59 3.76 7.02 -9.06
CA GLU A 59 5.19 7.25 -8.84
C GLU A 59 5.51 8.74 -8.70
N LEU A 60 6.38 9.04 -7.73
CA LEU A 60 6.86 10.38 -7.46
C LEU A 60 8.31 10.51 -7.91
N PHE A 61 8.58 11.58 -8.65
CA PHE A 61 9.91 11.93 -9.18
C PHE A 61 10.48 13.19 -8.52
N ASP A 62 9.88 13.63 -7.43
CA ASP A 62 10.23 14.82 -6.67
C ASP A 62 10.84 14.47 -5.29
N GLU A 63 11.14 15.50 -4.49
CA GLU A 63 11.69 15.36 -3.14
C GLU A 63 10.77 14.52 -2.22
N THR A 64 9.47 14.52 -2.46
CA THR A 64 8.49 13.72 -1.72
C THR A 64 8.77 12.23 -1.90
N GLY A 65 8.98 11.78 -3.15
CA GLY A 65 9.34 10.40 -3.45
C GLY A 65 10.65 9.96 -2.80
N ASP A 66 11.64 10.85 -2.78
CA ASP A 66 12.94 10.63 -2.13
C ASP A 66 12.81 10.53 -0.61
N ARG A 67 11.98 11.38 -0.01
CA ARG A 67 11.69 11.38 1.42
C ARG A 67 10.95 10.10 1.85
N LEU A 68 9.93 9.68 1.10
CA LEU A 68 9.23 8.40 1.33
C LEU A 68 10.20 7.21 1.27
N CYS A 69 11.09 7.20 0.27
CA CYS A 69 12.07 6.13 0.14
C CYS A 69 13.04 6.09 1.33
N THR A 70 13.51 7.24 1.79
CA THR A 70 14.48 7.36 2.88
C THR A 70 13.86 6.99 4.22
N LEU A 71 12.74 7.63 4.59
CA LEU A 71 12.01 7.35 5.83
C LEU A 71 11.49 5.91 5.87
N GLY A 72 11.08 5.38 4.72
CA GLY A 72 10.61 4.00 4.60
C GLY A 72 11.71 2.94 4.55
N HIS A 73 13.00 3.33 4.52
CA HIS A 73 14.13 2.43 4.29
C HIS A 73 13.91 1.51 3.07
N GLU A 74 13.41 2.07 1.97
CA GLU A 74 13.01 1.32 0.78
C GLU A 74 14.18 1.05 -0.16
N PHE A 75 15.16 0.29 0.36
CA PHE A 75 16.35 -0.15 -0.36
C PHE A 75 16.36 -1.67 -0.50
N GLY A 76 16.88 -2.18 -1.62
CA GLY A 76 17.05 -3.61 -1.82
C GLY A 76 18.00 -4.20 -0.78
N ALA A 77 17.60 -5.28 -0.10
CA ALA A 77 18.38 -5.88 0.99
C ALA A 77 19.78 -6.37 0.57
N VAL A 78 19.95 -6.76 -0.70
CA VAL A 78 21.23 -7.25 -1.24
C VAL A 78 21.97 -6.18 -2.02
N THR A 79 21.29 -5.55 -2.98
CA THR A 79 21.93 -4.61 -3.94
C THR A 79 21.96 -3.17 -3.45
N GLY A 80 21.23 -2.83 -2.38
CA GLY A 80 21.02 -1.44 -1.96
C GLY A 80 20.23 -0.60 -2.95
N ARG A 81 19.71 -1.18 -4.04
CA ARG A 81 19.01 -0.43 -5.08
C ARG A 81 17.75 0.22 -4.52
N LYS A 82 17.63 1.53 -4.74
CA LYS A 82 16.46 2.32 -4.37
C LYS A 82 15.20 1.77 -5.02
N ARG A 83 14.12 1.62 -4.25
CA ARG A 83 12.79 1.30 -4.79
C ARG A 83 12.12 2.57 -5.29
N ARG A 84 11.31 2.42 -6.33
CA ARG A 84 10.42 3.48 -6.81
C ARG A 84 9.35 3.69 -5.74
N CYS A 85 9.07 4.94 -5.37
CA CYS A 85 8.11 5.28 -4.33
C CYS A 85 7.03 6.22 -4.88
N GLY A 86 5.83 6.10 -4.34
CA GLY A 86 4.68 6.85 -4.80
C GLY A 86 3.57 6.91 -3.76
N TRP A 87 2.59 7.79 -3.97
CA TRP A 87 1.44 7.90 -3.09
C TRP A 87 0.58 6.64 -3.07
N LEU A 88 -0.25 6.49 -2.03
CA LEU A 88 -1.20 5.39 -1.92
C LEU A 88 -2.18 5.41 -3.09
N ASP A 89 -2.42 4.23 -3.65
CA ASP A 89 -3.31 4.02 -4.78
C ASP A 89 -4.52 3.18 -4.38
N LEU A 90 -5.66 3.85 -4.19
CA LEU A 90 -6.90 3.16 -3.80
C LEU A 90 -7.60 2.47 -4.97
N VAL A 91 -7.36 2.91 -6.21
CA VAL A 91 -7.91 2.23 -7.40
C VAL A 91 -7.27 0.85 -7.51
N ALA A 92 -5.95 0.78 -7.40
CA ALA A 92 -5.21 -0.47 -7.41
C ALA A 92 -5.49 -1.34 -6.17
N LEU A 93 -5.61 -0.73 -4.98
CA LEU A 93 -5.95 -1.48 -3.76
C LEU A 93 -7.35 -2.10 -3.83
N LYS A 94 -8.35 -1.36 -4.33
CA LYS A 94 -9.71 -1.87 -4.54
C LYS A 94 -9.72 -3.05 -5.50
N TYR A 95 -8.93 -2.98 -6.57
CA TYR A 95 -8.74 -4.10 -7.49
C TYR A 95 -8.15 -5.33 -6.81
N ALA A 96 -7.08 -5.16 -6.00
CA ALA A 96 -6.49 -6.26 -5.26
C ALA A 96 -7.49 -6.89 -4.27
N ILE A 97 -8.25 -6.08 -3.53
CA ILE A 97 -9.29 -6.54 -2.61
C ILE A 97 -10.33 -7.40 -3.33
N MET A 98 -10.77 -6.94 -4.52
CA MET A 98 -11.76 -7.65 -5.33
C MET A 98 -11.24 -9.00 -5.82
N ILE A 99 -10.03 -9.05 -6.38
CA ILE A 99 -9.44 -10.27 -6.94
C ILE A 99 -9.15 -11.31 -5.86
N ASP A 100 -8.61 -10.87 -4.73
CA ASP A 100 -8.19 -11.76 -3.64
C ASP A 100 -9.33 -12.14 -2.69
N GLY A 101 -10.49 -11.48 -2.77
CA GLY A 101 -11.57 -11.67 -1.81
C GLY A 101 -11.15 -11.28 -0.39
N VAL A 102 -10.43 -10.16 -0.26
CA VAL A 102 -9.86 -9.73 1.03
C VAL A 102 -10.96 -9.47 2.05
N THR A 103 -10.85 -10.13 3.20
CA THR A 103 -11.78 -9.99 4.34
C THR A 103 -11.32 -8.98 5.38
N GLN A 104 -10.01 -8.77 5.50
CA GLN A 104 -9.39 -7.91 6.50
C GLN A 104 -8.22 -7.16 5.88
N LEU A 105 -8.05 -5.88 6.20
CA LEU A 105 -6.95 -5.06 5.70
C LEU A 105 -5.98 -4.71 6.82
N ILE A 106 -4.69 -4.85 6.55
CA ILE A 106 -3.62 -4.48 7.47
C ILE A 106 -2.75 -3.43 6.78
N MET A 107 -2.83 -2.19 7.27
CA MET A 107 -1.99 -1.09 6.82
C MET A 107 -0.65 -1.12 7.55
N MET A 108 0.43 -1.10 6.79
CA MET A 108 1.80 -1.09 7.27
C MET A 108 2.47 0.25 6.99
N LYS A 109 3.51 0.57 7.77
CA LYS A 109 4.37 1.75 7.58
C LYS A 109 3.61 3.08 7.58
N SER A 110 2.56 3.19 8.39
CA SER A 110 1.87 4.47 8.58
C SER A 110 2.80 5.49 9.25
N ASP A 111 3.72 5.06 10.10
CA ASP A 111 4.72 5.92 10.77
C ASP A 111 5.60 6.72 9.79
N VAL A 112 5.82 6.22 8.57
CA VAL A 112 6.57 6.95 7.52
C VAL A 112 5.87 8.26 7.12
N MET A 113 4.56 8.35 7.32
CA MET A 113 3.76 9.51 6.95
C MET A 113 3.65 10.59 8.04
N ASN A 114 4.25 10.38 9.23
CA ASN A 114 4.10 11.26 10.40
C ASN A 114 4.45 12.73 10.13
N ASP A 115 5.48 12.98 9.32
CA ASP A 115 6.05 14.32 9.15
C ASP A 115 5.59 15.03 7.86
N PHE A 116 4.61 14.48 7.15
CA PHE A 116 4.04 15.10 5.95
C PHE A 116 2.93 16.07 6.36
N GLU A 117 2.88 17.26 5.74
CA GLU A 117 1.80 18.21 5.97
C GLU A 117 0.52 17.82 5.22
N THR A 118 0.70 17.27 4.03
CA THR A 118 -0.38 16.82 3.16
C THR A 118 -0.03 15.46 2.61
N ILE A 119 -0.97 14.53 2.74
CA ILE A 119 -0.88 13.17 2.21
C ILE A 119 -1.84 13.10 1.04
N ARG A 120 -1.33 12.78 -0.15
CA ARG A 120 -2.16 12.61 -1.34
C ARG A 120 -2.47 11.13 -1.54
N VAL A 121 -3.69 10.83 -1.95
CA VAL A 121 -4.14 9.46 -2.23
C VAL A 121 -4.83 9.44 -3.58
N ALA A 122 -4.44 8.53 -4.47
CA ALA A 122 -5.10 8.38 -5.76
C ALA A 122 -6.44 7.66 -5.56
N THR A 123 -7.54 8.36 -5.86
CA THR A 123 -8.92 7.86 -5.66
C THR A 123 -9.60 7.51 -6.98
N ALA A 124 -9.06 8.00 -8.10
CA ALA A 124 -9.50 7.68 -9.44
C ALA A 124 -8.30 7.77 -10.40
N TYR A 125 -8.49 7.24 -11.60
CA TYR A 125 -7.60 7.47 -12.73
C TYR A 125 -8.31 8.27 -13.82
N GLU A 126 -7.52 8.94 -14.65
CA GLU A 126 -7.91 9.43 -15.95
C GLU A 126 -7.16 8.63 -17.01
N VAL A 127 -7.92 7.96 -17.88
CA VAL A 127 -7.41 7.11 -18.96
C VAL A 127 -8.11 7.55 -20.24
N ASP A 128 -7.34 7.97 -21.24
CA ASP A 128 -7.87 8.49 -22.52
C ASP A 128 -8.90 9.62 -22.33
N GLY A 129 -8.68 10.48 -21.32
CA GLY A 129 -9.58 11.59 -20.96
C GLY A 129 -10.86 11.18 -20.22
N VAL A 130 -11.04 9.89 -19.93
CA VAL A 130 -12.18 9.35 -19.17
C VAL A 130 -11.76 9.07 -17.73
N ARG A 131 -12.50 9.63 -16.78
CA ARG A 131 -12.31 9.35 -15.36
C ARG A 131 -12.90 7.99 -15.00
N THR A 132 -12.12 7.14 -14.34
CA THR A 132 -12.54 5.82 -13.86
C THR A 132 -12.05 5.53 -12.44
N THR A 133 -12.76 4.69 -11.72
CA THR A 133 -12.33 4.11 -10.43
C THR A 133 -12.02 2.62 -10.54
N GLU A 134 -12.01 2.10 -11.77
CA GLU A 134 -11.69 0.71 -12.07
C GLU A 134 -10.24 0.63 -12.55
N PHE A 135 -9.56 -0.42 -12.11
CA PHE A 135 -8.20 -0.66 -12.54
C PHE A 135 -8.20 -1.15 -14.00
N PRO A 136 -7.43 -0.51 -14.89
CA PRO A 136 -7.47 -0.85 -16.31
C PRO A 136 -6.86 -2.22 -16.55
N TYR A 137 -7.44 -2.98 -17.49
CA TYR A 137 -6.93 -4.31 -17.89
C TYR A 137 -5.48 -4.24 -18.39
N SER A 138 -5.14 -3.20 -19.13
CA SER A 138 -3.77 -2.91 -19.58
C SER A 138 -3.37 -1.51 -19.15
N ILE A 139 -2.18 -1.38 -18.57
CA ILE A 139 -1.57 -0.08 -18.26
C ILE A 139 -0.53 0.28 -19.35
N SER A 140 -0.84 -0.02 -20.61
CA SER A 140 0.02 0.31 -21.76
C SER A 140 -0.09 1.79 -22.18
N GLY A 141 -1.14 2.49 -21.75
CA GLY A 141 -1.38 3.91 -22.03
C GLY A 141 -0.97 4.84 -20.88
N GLU A 142 -1.11 6.14 -21.10
CA GLU A 142 -0.90 7.16 -20.07
C GLU A 142 -2.06 7.11 -19.06
N VAL A 143 -1.81 6.53 -17.88
CA VAL A 143 -2.78 6.50 -16.77
C VAL A 143 -2.41 7.58 -15.77
N LYS A 144 -3.26 8.61 -15.67
CA LYS A 144 -3.02 9.75 -14.77
C LYS A 144 -3.78 9.55 -13.46
N PRO A 145 -3.10 9.51 -12.30
CA PRO A 145 -3.79 9.45 -11.02
C PRO A 145 -4.49 10.78 -10.71
N VAL A 146 -5.74 10.67 -10.26
CA VAL A 146 -6.50 11.78 -9.69
C VAL A 146 -6.39 11.71 -8.18
N TYR A 147 -5.76 12.71 -7.58
CA TYR A 147 -5.48 12.74 -6.15
C TYR A 147 -6.59 13.40 -5.33
N THR A 148 -6.76 12.90 -4.11
CA THR A 148 -7.45 13.57 -3.03
C THR A 148 -6.44 13.86 -1.93
N ASP A 149 -6.44 15.10 -1.46
CA ASP A 149 -5.48 15.59 -0.48
C ASP A 149 -6.07 15.48 0.93
N PHE A 150 -5.28 14.93 1.84
CA PHE A 150 -5.62 14.75 3.24
C PHE A 150 -4.60 15.50 4.10
N GLU A 151 -5.07 16.06 5.22
CA GLU A 151 -4.18 16.66 6.21
C GLU A 151 -3.33 15.58 6.87
N GLY A 152 -2.01 15.77 6.89
CA GLY A 152 -1.11 14.88 7.60
C GLY A 152 -1.23 15.09 9.11
N TRP A 153 -1.06 14.02 9.88
CA TRP A 153 -1.35 14.05 11.32
C TRP A 153 -0.28 14.71 12.18
N LYS A 154 0.93 14.98 11.65
CA LYS A 154 2.03 15.71 12.32
C LYS A 154 2.30 15.24 13.75
N CYS A 155 2.17 13.94 14.01
CA CYS A 155 2.42 13.34 15.31
C CYS A 155 3.04 11.95 15.17
N ASP A 156 3.87 11.57 16.15
CA ASP A 156 4.49 10.25 16.16
C ASP A 156 3.47 9.17 16.52
N LEU A 157 3.18 8.26 15.60
CA LEU A 157 2.27 7.13 15.83
C LEU A 157 2.90 5.97 16.63
N CYS A 158 4.20 6.01 16.96
CA CYS A 158 4.86 4.92 17.72
C CYS A 158 4.23 4.70 19.10
N TRP A 159 3.58 5.71 19.70
CA TRP A 159 2.88 5.52 20.97
C TRP A 159 1.72 4.52 20.85
N ALA A 160 1.05 4.44 19.69
CA ALA A 160 -0.08 3.55 19.48
C ALA A 160 0.37 2.08 19.42
N ALA A 161 1.49 1.80 18.75
CA ALA A 161 2.10 0.47 18.71
C ALA A 161 2.58 0.02 20.10
N ARG A 162 3.10 0.94 20.93
CA ARG A 162 3.51 0.67 22.31
C ARG A 162 2.34 0.36 23.24
N ARG A 163 1.14 0.92 22.98
CA ARG A 163 -0.07 0.56 23.75
C ARG A 163 -0.63 -0.80 23.38
N ALA A 164 -0.57 -1.23 22.12
CA ALA A 164 -0.99 -2.58 21.74
C ALA A 164 -0.17 -3.66 22.49
N THR A 165 1.10 -3.38 22.78
CA THR A 165 1.94 -4.21 23.65
C THR A 165 1.70 -3.95 25.15
N SER A 166 1.36 -2.73 25.57
CA SER A 166 1.05 -2.44 26.98
C SER A 166 -0.33 -2.92 27.44
N TRP A 167 -1.23 -3.34 26.56
CA TRP A 167 -2.47 -4.02 26.96
C TRP A 167 -2.22 -5.42 27.54
N LEU A 168 -1.02 -6.01 27.35
CA LEU A 168 -0.59 -7.23 28.03
C LEU A 168 -0.05 -6.99 29.45
N PHE A 169 0.31 -5.74 29.80
CA PHE A 169 0.79 -5.38 31.15
C PHE A 169 0.26 -4.00 31.53
N GLY A 170 -0.88 -4.00 32.24
CA GLY A 170 -1.66 -2.81 32.52
C GLY A 170 -0.93 -1.69 33.25
N ARG A 171 -1.13 -0.46 32.76
CA ARG A 171 -1.63 0.73 33.50
C ARG A 171 -1.56 1.93 32.57
N CYS A 172 -2.71 2.52 32.30
CA CYS A 172 -2.85 3.79 31.62
C CYS A 172 -2.38 4.90 32.58
N ALA A 173 -1.24 5.54 32.30
CA ALA A 173 -0.87 6.79 32.96
C ALA A 173 -1.41 7.96 32.12
N THR A 174 -2.23 8.76 32.79
CA THR A 174 -2.95 9.95 32.33
C THR A 174 -2.03 11.03 31.79
N ALA A 175 -2.30 11.52 30.58
CA ALA A 175 -1.84 12.82 30.12
C ALA A 175 -2.91 13.87 30.49
N SER A 176 -2.66 14.65 31.54
CA SER A 176 -3.35 15.91 31.77
C SER A 176 -2.46 16.81 32.62
N SER A 177 -1.82 17.78 31.96
CA SER A 177 -1.47 19.05 32.58
C SER A 177 -2.42 20.09 32.01
N PRO A 178 -3.12 20.84 32.86
CA PRO A 178 -3.26 22.25 32.62
C PRO A 178 -2.96 23.04 33.90
N THR A 179 -1.85 23.78 33.90
CA THR A 179 -1.66 24.94 34.78
C THR A 179 -2.03 26.20 34.01
N MET A 180 -3.12 26.87 34.39
CA MET A 180 -3.14 28.32 34.67
C MET A 180 -4.57 28.83 34.94
N ARG A 181 -4.72 29.40 36.15
CA ARG A 181 -5.80 30.22 36.71
C ARG A 181 -7.09 29.51 37.16
#